data_AF-A0A4Q2KWJ0-F1
#
_entry.id   AF-A0A4Q2KWJ0-F1
#
_cell.length_a   1.000
_cell.length_b   1.000
_cell.length_c   1.000
_cell.angle_alpha   90.00
_cell.angle_beta   90.00
_cell.angle_gamma   90.00
#
_symmetry.space_group_name_H-M   'P 1'
#
loop_
_entity.id
_entity.type
_entity.pdbx_description
1 polymer ?
#
loop_
_entity_poly.entity_id
_entity_poly.type
_entity_poly.pdbx_seq_one_letter_code
_entity_poly.pdbx_strand_id
1 'polypeptide(L)'
;MSRVTPSISRRTALRLGIVTAWSVGTLAFTTAPAVAAVPAVPVPPSTYDSNAPRFRFDVITALPMSAPLTRLEQVWASPQYMRVTDCAVRYIGAETFELTADESAVVDVAEAAGAVVDDRRALYLLILAASTRIDPASLDAKLTELGRPVVMASLALAPEAPQAAQFGAWLERTG
;
A
#
# COMPACT_ATOMS: atom_id res chain seq x y z
N MET A 1 32.68 -3.51 -43.95
CA MET A 1 32.56 -2.20 -44.62
C MET A 1 31.98 -1.21 -43.64
N SER A 2 32.78 -0.20 -43.31
CA SER A 2 32.54 0.85 -42.34
C SER A 2 31.37 1.77 -42.69
N ARG A 3 30.73 2.37 -41.68
CA ARG A 3 30.63 3.84 -41.45
C ARG A 3 29.90 4.09 -40.12
N VAL A 4 30.61 4.48 -39.07
CA VAL A 4 30.98 5.86 -38.69
C VAL A 4 29.83 6.58 -37.98
N THR A 5 29.97 6.68 -36.65
CA THR A 5 29.33 7.67 -35.78
C THR A 5 30.06 9.01 -35.91
N PRO A 6 29.34 10.14 -35.86
CA PRO A 6 29.80 11.34 -35.14
C PRO A 6 28.69 11.86 -34.20
N SER A 7 28.89 12.13 -32.91
CA SER A 7 29.75 13.13 -32.23
C SER A 7 29.01 14.41 -31.82
N ILE A 8 28.75 14.53 -30.51
CA ILE A 8 28.95 15.68 -29.59
C ILE A 8 28.28 17.04 -29.88
N SER A 9 27.53 17.57 -28.89
CA SER A 9 27.77 18.89 -28.24
C SER A 9 26.90 18.99 -26.97
N ARG A 10 27.41 19.06 -25.73
CA ARG A 10 28.17 20.10 -24.99
C ARG A 10 27.49 21.47 -24.86
N ARG A 11 27.21 21.81 -23.59
CA ARG A 11 27.08 23.15 -22.98
C ARG A 11 25.78 23.87 -23.32
N THR A 12 25.05 24.42 -22.34
CA THR A 12 25.07 25.85 -21.94
C THR A 12 23.68 26.08 -21.30
N ALA A 13 23.41 26.84 -20.23
CA ALA A 13 24.18 27.57 -19.25
C ALA A 13 23.26 27.81 -18.03
N LEU A 14 23.87 27.86 -16.85
CA LEU A 14 23.34 28.61 -15.71
C LEU A 14 23.04 30.05 -16.15
N ARG A 15 21.90 30.59 -15.74
CA ARG A 15 21.76 32.04 -15.52
C ARG A 15 21.17 32.29 -14.14
N LEU A 16 22.06 32.72 -13.24
CA LEU A 16 21.72 33.49 -12.07
C LEU A 16 20.97 34.75 -12.51
N GLY A 17 19.83 35.01 -11.88
CA GLY A 17 19.15 36.30 -11.91
C GLY A 17 19.01 36.80 -10.47
N ILE A 18 20.02 37.55 -10.00
CA ILE A 18 19.91 38.38 -8.80
C ILE A 18 19.38 39.73 -9.27
N VAL A 19 18.25 40.17 -8.73
CA VAL A 19 17.82 41.57 -8.81
C VAL A 19 17.46 42.03 -7.40
N THR A 20 18.36 42.82 -6.84
CA THR A 20 18.13 43.71 -5.70
C THR A 20 17.46 44.99 -6.20
N ALA A 21 16.35 45.42 -5.59
CA ALA A 21 15.97 46.83 -5.52
C ALA A 21 14.85 47.09 -4.50
N TRP A 22 15.26 47.62 -3.35
CA TRP A 22 14.64 48.69 -2.54
C TRP A 22 13.14 48.98 -2.70
N SER A 23 12.43 48.96 -1.56
CA SER A 23 11.40 49.96 -1.24
C SER A 23 11.23 50.09 0.27
N VAL A 24 11.52 51.29 0.76
CA VAL A 24 11.19 51.82 2.09
C VAL A 24 9.68 52.05 2.13
N GLY A 25 8.99 51.66 3.21
CA GLY A 25 7.60 52.08 3.38
C GLY A 25 6.81 51.44 4.52
N THR A 26 6.64 52.22 5.60
CA THR A 26 5.50 52.23 6.55
C THR A 26 5.35 51.08 7.56
N LEU A 27 5.64 51.42 8.84
CA LEU A 27 5.08 50.76 10.01
C LEU A 27 3.56 50.93 10.03
N ALA A 28 2.81 49.84 9.85
CA ALA A 28 1.41 49.76 10.23
C ALA A 28 1.27 48.64 11.26
N PHE A 29 1.14 49.03 12.53
CA PHE A 29 0.66 48.15 13.59
C PHE A 29 -0.80 47.82 13.28
N THR A 30 -1.06 46.62 12.75
CA THR A 30 -2.41 46.05 12.71
C THR A 30 -2.53 45.09 13.89
N THR A 31 -3.35 45.46 14.87
CA THR A 31 -3.77 44.60 15.97
C THR A 31 -4.50 43.37 15.42
N ALA A 32 -3.88 42.19 15.54
CA ALA A 32 -4.53 40.92 15.27
C ALA A 32 -5.62 40.67 16.34
N PRO A 33 -6.83 40.21 15.97
CA PRO A 33 -7.80 39.76 16.95
C PRO A 33 -7.29 38.49 17.61
N ALA A 34 -7.36 38.45 18.94
CA ALA A 34 -7.05 37.28 19.75
C ALA A 34 -7.94 36.11 19.29
N VAL A 35 -7.32 35.10 18.67
CA VAL A 35 -7.94 33.77 18.52
C VAL A 35 -8.15 33.26 19.93
N ALA A 36 -9.42 33.23 20.36
CA ALA A 36 -9.82 32.58 21.59
C ALA A 36 -9.33 31.13 21.53
N ALA A 37 -8.34 30.82 22.35
CA ALA A 37 -7.85 29.47 22.53
C ALA A 37 -9.01 28.62 23.04
N VAL A 38 -9.55 27.76 22.16
CA VAL A 38 -10.40 26.64 22.57
C VAL A 38 -9.57 25.82 23.55
N PRO A 39 -10.06 25.52 24.77
CA PRO A 39 -9.34 24.67 25.68
C PRO A 39 -9.12 23.32 24.99
N ALA A 40 -7.85 22.99 24.73
CA ALA A 40 -7.47 21.68 24.26
C ALA A 40 -7.95 20.67 25.30
N VAL A 41 -8.97 19.89 24.96
CA VAL A 41 -9.35 18.70 25.72
C VAL A 41 -8.09 17.82 25.76
N PRO A 42 -7.58 17.45 26.95
CA PRO A 42 -6.46 16.53 27.03
C PRO A 42 -6.94 15.19 26.48
N VAL A 43 -6.59 14.91 25.21
CA VAL A 43 -6.70 13.57 24.65
C VAL A 43 -5.77 12.70 25.49
N PRO A 44 -6.27 11.67 26.21
CA PRO A 44 -5.41 10.81 26.98
C PRO A 44 -4.36 10.20 26.04
N PRO A 45 -3.10 10.05 26.46
CA PRO A 45 -2.12 9.33 25.67
C PRO A 45 -2.66 7.92 25.47
N SER A 46 -3.09 7.63 24.25
CA SER A 46 -3.36 6.28 23.78
C SER A 46 -2.07 5.48 23.98
N THR A 47 -1.99 4.76 25.08
CA THR A 47 -0.95 3.77 25.39
C THR A 47 -1.24 2.49 24.62
N TYR A 48 -1.65 2.62 23.36
CA TYR A 48 -1.68 1.50 22.45
C TYR A 48 -0.24 1.16 22.10
N ASP A 49 0.19 0.00 22.54
CA ASP A 49 1.36 -0.65 21.96
C ASP A 49 1.01 -1.00 20.50
N SER A 50 1.32 -0.05 19.61
CA SER A 50 1.17 -0.16 18.15
C SER A 50 1.93 -1.37 17.56
N ASN A 51 2.72 -2.10 18.37
CA ASN A 51 3.43 -3.30 17.94
C ASN A 51 2.64 -4.60 18.08
N ALA A 52 1.47 -4.61 18.75
CA ALA A 52 0.67 -5.83 18.83
C ALA A 52 0.14 -6.21 17.43
N PRO A 53 0.28 -7.48 17.00
CA PRO A 53 -0.16 -7.90 15.68
C PRO A 53 -1.69 -7.80 15.55
N ARG A 54 -2.18 -7.04 14.57
CA ARG A 54 -3.62 -6.90 14.26
C ARG A 54 -4.15 -8.04 13.40
N PHE A 55 -3.29 -8.66 12.60
CA PHE A 55 -3.67 -9.71 11.66
C PHE A 55 -2.89 -10.99 11.91
N ARG A 56 -3.52 -12.11 11.57
CA ARG A 56 -2.90 -13.42 11.51
C ARG A 56 -3.09 -13.99 10.11
N PHE A 57 -2.01 -14.53 9.56
CA PHE A 57 -1.95 -15.17 8.26
C PHE A 57 -1.91 -16.69 8.49
N ASP A 58 -3.04 -17.35 8.23
CA ASP A 58 -3.19 -18.80 8.27
C ASP A 58 -2.85 -19.34 6.87
N VAL A 59 -1.56 -19.53 6.62
CA VAL A 59 -1.07 -20.11 5.35
C VAL A 59 -1.40 -21.60 5.28
N ILE A 60 -1.85 -22.04 4.10
CA ILE A 60 -2.08 -23.45 3.78
C ILE A 60 -0.80 -23.98 3.13
N THR A 61 -0.17 -24.91 3.82
CA THR A 61 1.11 -25.54 3.44
C THR A 61 1.06 -27.03 3.76
N ALA A 62 1.85 -27.84 3.05
CA ALA A 62 1.96 -29.28 3.32
C ALA A 62 2.63 -29.61 4.68
N LEU A 63 3.36 -28.66 5.26
CA LEU A 63 4.03 -28.79 6.55
C LEU A 63 3.49 -27.73 7.51
N PRO A 64 3.36 -28.03 8.81
CA PRO A 64 2.92 -27.04 9.77
C PRO A 64 3.95 -25.89 9.87
N MET A 65 3.44 -24.68 10.07
CA MET A 65 4.25 -23.51 10.40
C MET A 65 4.76 -23.62 11.84
N SER A 66 6.02 -23.29 12.07
CA SER A 66 6.62 -23.30 13.41
C SER A 66 6.14 -22.15 14.29
N ALA A 67 5.63 -21.07 13.70
CA ALA A 67 5.14 -19.89 14.40
C ALA A 67 4.00 -19.22 13.60
N PRO A 68 3.06 -18.53 14.27
CA PRO A 68 2.04 -17.76 13.59
C PRO A 68 2.67 -16.59 12.84
N LEU A 69 2.23 -16.36 11.60
CA LEU A 69 2.63 -15.23 10.77
C LEU A 69 1.65 -14.09 11.01
N THR A 70 2.16 -12.89 11.25
CA THR A 70 1.34 -11.73 11.62
C THR A 70 1.51 -10.52 10.71
N ARG A 71 2.45 -10.61 9.78
CA ARG A 71 2.71 -9.58 8.77
C ARG A 71 2.96 -10.21 7.42
N LEU A 72 2.70 -9.45 6.39
CA LEU A 72 2.77 -9.91 5.01
C LEU A 72 4.23 -10.17 4.60
N GLU A 73 5.16 -9.35 5.08
CA GLU A 73 6.60 -9.52 4.87
C GLU A 73 7.14 -10.79 5.53
N GLN A 74 6.55 -11.22 6.65
CA GLN A 74 6.91 -12.50 7.27
C GLN A 74 6.47 -13.69 6.42
N VAL A 75 5.32 -13.57 5.74
CA VAL A 75 4.86 -14.61 4.80
C VAL A 75 5.87 -14.72 3.65
N TRP A 76 6.25 -13.60 3.05
CA TRP A 76 7.21 -13.58 1.94
C TRP A 76 8.62 -14.04 2.35
N ALA A 77 9.06 -13.69 3.55
CA ALA A 77 10.35 -14.10 4.09
C ALA A 77 10.36 -15.55 4.63
N SER A 78 9.20 -16.22 4.69
CA SER A 78 9.10 -17.57 5.21
C SER A 78 9.92 -18.56 4.37
N PRO A 79 10.75 -19.43 4.99
CA PRO A 79 11.40 -20.53 4.27
C PRO A 79 10.41 -21.50 3.61
N GLN A 80 9.17 -21.50 4.08
CA GLN A 80 8.09 -22.30 3.51
C GLN A 80 7.27 -21.55 2.44
N TYR A 81 7.62 -20.30 2.09
CA TYR A 81 6.86 -19.48 1.15
C TYR A 81 6.56 -20.23 -0.15
N MET A 82 7.55 -20.89 -0.74
CA MET A 82 7.36 -21.66 -2.00
C MET A 82 6.42 -22.87 -1.87
N ARG A 83 6.09 -23.29 -0.65
CA ARG A 83 5.16 -24.38 -0.33
C ARG A 83 3.77 -23.88 0.07
N VAL A 84 3.58 -22.56 0.20
CA VAL A 84 2.26 -21.97 0.45
C VAL A 84 1.44 -22.10 -0.82
N THR A 85 0.25 -22.66 -0.69
CA THR A 85 -0.69 -22.81 -1.81
C THR A 85 -1.81 -21.78 -1.75
N ASP A 86 -2.20 -21.39 -0.53
CA ASP A 86 -3.26 -20.42 -0.27
C ASP A 86 -3.07 -19.82 1.14
N CYS A 87 -3.81 -18.77 1.48
CA CYS A 87 -3.78 -18.13 2.79
C CYS A 87 -5.15 -17.58 3.17
N ALA A 88 -5.55 -17.80 4.43
CA ALA A 88 -6.64 -17.07 5.04
C ALA A 88 -6.08 -16.01 6.00
N VAL A 89 -6.64 -14.79 5.97
CA VAL A 89 -6.23 -13.71 6.88
C VAL A 89 -7.38 -13.40 7.84
N ARG A 90 -7.05 -13.25 9.12
CA ARG A 90 -8.01 -12.94 10.17
C ARG A 90 -7.53 -11.75 10.99
N TYR A 91 -8.47 -10.90 11.38
CA TYR A 91 -8.21 -9.89 12.40
C TYR A 91 -8.17 -10.57 13.79
N ILE A 92 -7.14 -10.26 14.56
CA ILE A 92 -6.89 -10.81 15.91
C ILE A 92 -6.68 -9.72 16.97
N GLY A 93 -6.94 -8.46 16.61
CA GLY A 93 -6.85 -7.34 17.55
C GLY A 93 -7.91 -7.46 18.67
N ALA A 94 -7.63 -6.81 19.79
CA ALA A 94 -8.51 -6.81 20.95
C ALA A 94 -9.81 -6.01 20.74
N GLU A 95 -9.76 -5.02 19.86
CA GLU A 95 -10.87 -4.11 19.59
C GLU A 95 -11.75 -4.61 18.43
N THR A 96 -12.88 -3.93 18.21
CA THR A 96 -13.65 -4.14 16.98
C THR A 96 -12.79 -3.85 15.76
N PHE A 97 -12.88 -4.71 14.74
CA PHE A 97 -12.14 -4.49 13.51
C PHE A 97 -12.70 -3.27 12.79
N GLU A 98 -11.89 -2.22 12.76
CA GLU A 98 -12.07 -1.01 11.96
C GLU A 98 -10.86 -0.86 11.02
N LEU A 99 -11.12 -0.43 9.78
CA LEU A 99 -10.07 -0.14 8.81
C LEU A 99 -9.40 1.18 9.15
N THR A 100 -8.07 1.23 9.06
CA THR A 100 -7.35 2.51 9.08
C THR A 100 -7.57 3.27 7.76
N ALA A 101 -7.08 4.51 7.70
CA ALA A 101 -7.11 5.29 6.47
C ALA A 101 -6.35 4.59 5.32
N ASP A 102 -5.18 4.03 5.60
CA ASP A 102 -4.36 3.32 4.60
C ASP A 102 -5.06 2.03 4.13
N GLU A 103 -5.65 1.27 5.06
CA GLU A 103 -6.40 0.05 4.74
C GLU A 103 -7.66 0.36 3.92
N SER A 104 -8.32 1.49 4.23
CA SER A 104 -9.47 1.98 3.46
C SER A 104 -9.08 2.39 2.05
N ALA A 105 -7.94 3.07 1.87
CA ALA A 105 -7.46 3.48 0.55
C ALA A 105 -7.21 2.28 -0.37
N VAL A 106 -6.78 1.14 0.18
CA VAL A 106 -6.63 -0.11 -0.58
C VAL A 106 -7.98 -0.65 -1.03
N VAL A 107 -9.00 -0.61 -0.18
CA VAL A 107 -10.37 -1.02 -0.55
C VAL A 107 -10.95 -0.08 -1.61
N ASP A 108 -10.67 1.23 -1.51
CA ASP A 108 -11.13 2.22 -2.49
C ASP A 108 -10.57 1.93 -3.90
N VAL A 109 -9.36 1.36 -4.01
CA VAL A 109 -8.83 0.89 -5.31
C VAL A 109 -9.69 -0.23 -5.89
N ALA A 110 -10.15 -1.18 -5.07
CA ALA A 110 -11.03 -2.25 -5.53
C ALA A 110 -12.40 -1.69 -5.95
N GLU A 111 -12.99 -0.80 -5.15
CA GLU A 111 -14.26 -0.15 -5.48
C GLU A 111 -14.18 0.65 -6.79
N ALA A 112 -13.11 1.42 -6.97
CA ALA A 112 -12.87 2.18 -8.20
C ALA A 112 -12.68 1.26 -9.43
N ALA A 113 -12.20 0.04 -9.22
CA ALA A 113 -12.09 -1.00 -10.23
C ALA A 113 -13.41 -1.78 -10.46
N GLY A 114 -14.48 -1.45 -9.75
CA GLY A 114 -15.82 -2.01 -9.93
C GLY A 114 -16.21 -3.11 -8.93
N ALA A 115 -15.52 -3.24 -7.79
CA ALA A 115 -15.99 -4.12 -6.73
C ALA A 115 -17.35 -3.64 -6.17
N VAL A 116 -18.32 -4.55 -6.07
CA VAL A 116 -19.52 -4.34 -5.27
C VAL A 116 -19.21 -4.80 -3.85
N VAL A 117 -19.35 -3.92 -2.87
CA VAL A 117 -18.85 -4.14 -1.51
C VAL A 117 -19.98 -4.12 -0.49
N ASP A 118 -20.28 -5.29 0.06
CA ASP A 118 -21.21 -5.43 1.20
C ASP A 118 -20.49 -5.24 2.54
N ASP A 119 -19.23 -5.70 2.63
CA ASP A 119 -18.36 -5.54 3.80
C ASP A 119 -16.92 -5.20 3.39
N ARG A 120 -16.55 -3.93 3.58
CA ARG A 120 -15.21 -3.41 3.28
C ARG A 120 -14.11 -4.12 4.07
N ARG A 121 -14.40 -4.59 5.28
CA ARG A 121 -13.43 -5.29 6.14
C ARG A 121 -13.12 -6.68 5.61
N ALA A 122 -14.16 -7.40 5.21
CA ALA A 122 -14.00 -8.70 4.56
C ALA A 122 -13.23 -8.56 3.24
N LEU A 123 -13.52 -7.53 2.45
CA LEU A 123 -12.78 -7.24 1.22
C LEU A 123 -11.31 -6.92 1.48
N TYR A 124 -11.00 -6.11 2.50
CA TYR A 124 -9.61 -5.83 2.87
C TYR A 124 -8.85 -7.10 3.29
N LEU A 125 -9.46 -7.99 4.07
CA LEU A 125 -8.84 -9.27 4.45
C LEU A 125 -8.63 -10.19 3.24
N LEU A 126 -9.55 -10.16 2.26
CA LEU A 126 -9.40 -10.89 1.00
C LEU A 126 -8.24 -10.34 0.16
N ILE A 127 -8.11 -9.01 0.08
CA ILE A 127 -7.00 -8.35 -0.62
C ILE A 127 -5.65 -8.68 0.05
N LEU A 128 -5.59 -8.63 1.38
CA LEU A 128 -4.42 -9.07 2.16
C LEU A 128 -4.05 -10.52 1.88
N ALA A 129 -5.03 -11.42 1.87
CA ALA A 129 -4.82 -12.83 1.55
C ALA A 129 -4.27 -13.01 0.13
N ALA A 130 -4.90 -12.34 -0.85
CA ALA A 130 -4.48 -12.38 -2.24
C ALA A 130 -3.07 -11.82 -2.44
N SER A 131 -2.61 -10.87 -1.61
CA SER A 131 -1.24 -10.31 -1.65
C SER A 131 -0.16 -11.27 -1.09
N THR A 132 -0.52 -12.44 -0.56
CA THR A 132 0.45 -13.44 -0.04
C THR A 132 1.08 -14.27 -1.16
N ARG A 133 0.80 -15.58 -1.22
CA ARG A 133 1.17 -16.45 -2.33
C ARG A 133 -0.06 -17.19 -2.81
N ILE A 134 -0.27 -17.16 -4.11
CA ILE A 134 -1.15 -18.07 -4.81
C ILE A 134 -0.28 -19.14 -5.50
N ASP A 135 -0.67 -20.41 -5.41
CA ASP A 135 0.03 -21.48 -6.12
C ASP A 135 0.08 -21.18 -7.63
N PRO A 136 1.28 -21.13 -8.26
CA PRO A 136 1.42 -20.93 -9.70
C PRO A 136 0.60 -21.93 -10.54
N ALA A 137 0.38 -23.16 -10.04
CA ALA A 137 -0.40 -24.17 -10.76
C ALA A 137 -1.90 -23.80 -10.86
N SER A 138 -2.44 -23.02 -9.93
CA SER A 138 -3.84 -22.59 -9.90
C SER A 138 -4.02 -21.08 -10.07
N LEU A 139 -2.93 -20.36 -10.39
CA LEU A 139 -2.91 -18.89 -10.36
C LEU A 139 -4.00 -18.27 -11.23
N ASP A 140 -4.09 -18.65 -12.51
CA ASP A 140 -5.04 -18.03 -13.44
C ASP A 140 -6.51 -18.25 -13.03
N ALA A 141 -6.82 -19.47 -12.57
CA ALA A 141 -8.14 -19.80 -12.04
C ALA A 141 -8.47 -18.97 -10.78
N LYS A 142 -7.51 -18.84 -9.86
CA LYS A 142 -7.69 -18.07 -8.63
C LYS A 142 -7.82 -16.58 -8.89
N LEU A 143 -7.03 -15.99 -9.80
CA LEU A 143 -7.16 -14.59 -10.18
C LEU A 143 -8.50 -14.30 -10.85
N THR A 144 -9.01 -15.25 -11.65
CA THR A 144 -10.34 -15.17 -12.23
C THR A 144 -11.44 -15.21 -11.16
N GLU A 145 -11.31 -16.08 -10.16
CA GLU A 145 -12.22 -16.17 -9.01
C GLU A 145 -12.21 -14.88 -8.17
N LEU A 146 -11.02 -14.34 -7.87
CA LEU A 146 -10.85 -13.09 -7.13
C LEU A 146 -11.38 -11.87 -7.90
N GLY A 147 -11.25 -11.92 -9.23
CA GLY A 147 -11.68 -10.87 -10.13
C GLY A 147 -10.73 -9.67 -10.19
N ARG A 148 -10.87 -8.89 -11.28
CA ARG A 148 -10.06 -7.71 -11.57
C ARG A 148 -9.95 -6.72 -10.40
N PRO A 149 -11.02 -6.39 -9.66
CA PRO A 149 -10.95 -5.42 -8.58
C PRO A 149 -9.98 -5.81 -7.45
N VAL A 150 -10.05 -7.07 -7.00
CA VAL A 150 -9.19 -7.57 -5.92
C VAL A 150 -7.74 -7.62 -6.39
N VAL A 151 -7.48 -8.08 -7.62
CA VAL A 151 -6.12 -8.15 -8.18
C VAL A 151 -5.49 -6.76 -8.30
N MET A 152 -6.25 -5.75 -8.74
CA MET A 152 -5.78 -4.36 -8.79
C MET A 152 -5.45 -3.80 -7.39
N ALA A 153 -6.32 -4.04 -6.41
CA ALA A 153 -6.08 -3.59 -5.05
C ALA A 153 -4.90 -4.31 -4.38
N SER A 154 -4.72 -5.62 -4.64
CA SER A 154 -3.55 -6.37 -4.15
C SER A 154 -2.24 -5.82 -4.71
N LEU A 155 -2.21 -5.38 -5.97
CA LEU A 155 -1.05 -4.71 -6.57
C LEU A 155 -0.80 -3.32 -5.97
N ALA A 156 -1.86 -2.58 -5.64
CA ALA A 156 -1.73 -1.27 -4.98
C ALA A 156 -1.21 -1.42 -3.53
N LEU A 157 -1.67 -2.45 -2.82
CA LEU A 157 -1.26 -2.75 -1.46
C LEU A 157 0.20 -3.24 -1.39
N ALA A 158 0.60 -4.12 -2.30
CA ALA A 158 1.87 -4.83 -2.22
C ALA A 158 2.55 -4.92 -3.61
N PRO A 159 3.00 -3.79 -4.18
CA PRO A 159 3.60 -3.76 -5.51
C PRO A 159 4.93 -4.52 -5.61
N GLU A 160 5.63 -4.68 -4.49
CA GLU A 160 6.88 -5.44 -4.37
C GLU A 160 6.68 -6.93 -4.03
N ALA A 161 5.43 -7.41 -3.95
CA ALA A 161 5.15 -8.81 -3.67
C ALA A 161 5.80 -9.72 -4.72
N PRO A 162 6.30 -10.92 -4.35
CA PRO A 162 6.96 -11.81 -5.31
C PRO A 162 6.08 -12.22 -6.51
N GLN A 163 4.76 -12.14 -6.38
CA GLN A 163 3.78 -12.47 -7.42
C GLN A 163 3.23 -11.24 -8.17
N ALA A 164 3.61 -10.01 -7.80
CA ALA A 164 3.06 -8.78 -8.37
C ALA A 164 3.22 -8.73 -9.91
N ALA A 165 4.38 -9.15 -10.43
CA ALA A 165 4.62 -9.19 -11.88
C ALA A 165 3.61 -10.10 -12.61
N GLN A 166 3.21 -11.22 -11.99
CA GLN A 166 2.23 -12.14 -12.59
C GLN A 166 0.81 -11.57 -12.56
N PHE A 167 0.46 -10.83 -11.51
CA PHE A 167 -0.83 -10.13 -11.39
C PHE A 167 -0.94 -9.04 -12.47
N GLY A 168 0.12 -8.25 -12.67
CA GLY A 168 0.18 -7.24 -13.73
C GLY A 168 -0.03 -7.86 -15.12
N ALA A 169 0.72 -8.93 -15.42
CA ALA A 169 0.59 -9.65 -16.69
C ALA A 169 -0.82 -10.27 -16.88
N TRP A 170 -1.47 -10.69 -15.80
CA TRP A 170 -2.86 -11.18 -15.86
C TRP A 170 -3.85 -10.05 -16.15
N LEU A 171 -3.69 -8.89 -15.53
CA LEU A 171 -4.54 -7.71 -15.76
C LEU A 171 -4.43 -7.16 -17.18
N GLU A 172 -3.24 -7.20 -17.78
CA GLU A 172 -3.00 -6.78 -19.16
C GLU A 172 -3.68 -7.71 -20.18
N ARG A 173 -3.76 -9.00 -19.87
CA ARG A 173 -4.37 -10.01 -20.74
C ARG A 173 -5.89 -10.06 -20.65
N THR A 174 -6.45 -9.64 -19.52
CA THR A 174 -7.88 -9.74 -19.20
C THR A 174 -8.61 -8.40 -19.19
N GLY A 175 -7.89 -7.28 -19.36
CA GLY A 175 -8.43 -5.93 -19.50
C GLY A 175 -8.71 -5.56 -20.95
#